data_AF-A0A358M8V4-F1
#
_entry.id   AF-A0A358M8V4-F1
#
_cell.length_a   1.000
_cell.length_b   1.000
_cell.length_c   1.000
_cell.angle_alpha   90.00
_cell.angle_beta   90.00
_cell.angle_gamma   90.00
#
_symmetry.space_group_name_H-M   'P 1'
#
loop_
_entity.id
_entity.type
_entity.pdbx_description
1 polymer ?
#
loop_
_entity_poly.entity_id
_entity_poly.type
_entity_poly.pdbx_seq_one_letter_code
_entity_poly.pdbx_strand_id
1 'polypeptide(L)'
;GITKDNLILKMKESDFDEVLGVNLKGAFNMIKSVYSHMAKRKSGRIINISSVSALLGTAGQANYVSSKAGLIGLTKTVARELGARGITCNAIAPGYIETDMTASLKEELKREYLEKIPAK
;
A
#
# COMPACT_ATOMS: atom_id res chain seq x y z
N GLY A 1 6.25 5.10 -2.35
CA GLY A 1 6.37 3.99 -1.39
C GLY A 1 7.64 3.24 -1.69
N ILE A 2 8.19 2.50 -0.73
CA ILE A 2 9.46 1.77 -0.84
C ILE A 2 9.30 0.29 -0.46
N THR A 3 10.25 -0.55 -0.87
CA THR A 3 10.38 -1.95 -0.44
C THR A 3 11.82 -2.19 0.01
N LYS A 4 12.03 -3.14 0.92
CA LYS A 4 13.35 -3.58 1.39
C LYS A 4 13.27 -5.06 1.67
N ASP A 5 13.41 -5.83 0.61
CA ASP A 5 13.00 -7.22 0.61
C ASP A 5 14.09 -8.12 1.20
N ASN A 6 13.70 -8.91 2.19
CA ASN A 6 14.54 -9.94 2.80
C ASN A 6 13.68 -10.95 3.54
N LEU A 7 14.18 -12.19 3.70
CA LEU A 7 13.52 -13.15 4.59
C LEU A 7 13.49 -12.60 6.01
N ILE A 8 12.42 -12.87 6.77
CA ILE A 8 12.24 -12.34 8.14
C ILE A 8 13.48 -12.58 9.00
N LEU A 9 14.09 -13.78 8.91
CA LEU A 9 15.29 -14.14 9.65
C LEU A 9 16.49 -13.18 9.44
N LYS A 10 16.58 -12.54 8.28
CA LYS A 10 17.67 -11.65 7.89
C LYS A 10 17.24 -10.19 7.76
N MET A 11 15.95 -9.90 7.92
CA MET A 11 15.41 -8.55 7.82
C MET A 11 15.85 -7.75 9.04
N LYS A 12 16.48 -6.60 8.81
CA LYS A 12 16.82 -5.68 9.90
C LYS A 12 15.55 -4.99 10.39
N GLU A 13 15.43 -4.81 11.70
CA GLU A 13 14.33 -4.04 12.28
C GLU A 13 14.23 -2.64 11.68
N SER A 14 15.37 -1.98 11.45
CA SER A 14 15.43 -0.67 10.79
C SER A 14 14.82 -0.65 9.39
N ASP A 15 15.00 -1.72 8.61
CA ASP A 15 14.42 -1.83 7.27
C ASP A 15 12.91 -2.07 7.33
N PHE A 16 12.43 -2.78 8.36
CA PHE A 16 11.02 -2.94 8.62
C PHE A 16 10.39 -1.59 8.99
N ASP A 17 10.98 -0.88 9.95
CA ASP A 17 10.51 0.40 10.44
C ASP A 17 10.49 1.48 9.35
N GLU A 18 11.51 1.55 8.51
CA GLU A 18 11.58 2.53 7.43
C GLU A 18 10.46 2.31 6.41
N VAL A 19 10.23 1.06 6.00
CA VAL A 19 9.16 0.71 5.06
C VAL A 19 7.78 1.04 5.64
N LEU A 20 7.52 0.72 6.91
CA LEU A 20 6.27 1.09 7.58
C LEU A 20 6.14 2.62 7.72
N GLY A 21 7.23 3.29 8.07
CA GLY A 21 7.32 4.74 8.22
C GLY A 21 6.91 5.47 6.94
N VAL A 22 7.46 5.04 5.80
CA VAL A 22 7.17 5.64 4.50
C VAL A 22 5.79 5.21 3.99
N ASN A 23 5.50 3.92 3.95
CA ASN A 23 4.32 3.41 3.24
C ASN A 23 3.02 3.55 4.02
N LEU A 24 3.05 3.38 5.34
CA LEU A 24 1.85 3.35 6.18
C LEU A 24 1.73 4.64 7.00
N LYS A 25 2.75 4.96 7.81
CA LYS A 25 2.74 6.15 8.67
C LYS A 25 2.70 7.43 7.84
N GLY A 26 3.38 7.47 6.69
CA GLY A 26 3.29 8.57 5.73
C GLY A 26 1.85 8.86 5.28
N ALA A 27 1.09 7.83 4.90
CA ALA A 27 -0.31 7.98 4.52
C ALA A 27 -1.18 8.46 5.70
N PHE A 28 -0.98 7.89 6.89
CA PHE A 28 -1.66 8.33 8.11
C PHE A 28 -1.41 9.82 8.39
N ASN A 29 -0.15 10.28 8.33
CA ASN A 29 0.21 11.67 8.58
C ASN A 29 -0.44 12.62 7.58
N MET A 30 -0.46 12.26 6.29
CA MET A 30 -1.14 13.06 5.26
C MET A 30 -2.64 13.14 5.50
N ILE A 31 -3.29 12.01 5.80
CA ILE A 31 -4.73 11.99 6.12
C ILE A 31 -5.02 12.87 7.34
N LYS A 32 -4.23 12.74 8.42
CA LYS A 32 -4.37 13.54 9.64
C LYS A 32 -4.25 15.04 9.36
N SER A 33 -3.27 15.42 8.53
CA SER A 33 -3.04 16.81 8.11
C SER A 33 -4.26 17.42 7.41
N VAL A 34 -4.86 16.70 6.46
CA VAL A 34 -5.96 17.23 5.64
C VAL A 34 -7.35 17.01 6.26
N TYR A 35 -7.44 16.22 7.33
CA TYR A 35 -8.69 15.74 7.92
C TYR A 35 -9.66 16.89 8.24
N SER A 36 -9.20 17.86 9.03
CA SER A 36 -10.05 18.97 9.50
C SER A 36 -10.50 19.87 8.34
N HIS A 37 -9.63 20.10 7.35
CA HIS A 37 -9.92 20.89 6.17
C HIS A 37 -10.99 20.23 5.29
N MET A 38 -10.84 18.93 4.99
CA MET A 38 -11.84 18.17 4.24
C MET A 38 -13.17 18.11 4.99
N ALA A 39 -13.13 17.85 6.30
CA ALA A 39 -14.32 17.76 7.15
C ALA A 39 -15.11 19.08 7.22
N LYS A 40 -14.42 20.23 7.26
CA LYS A 40 -15.05 21.56 7.21
C LYS A 40 -15.72 21.83 5.86
N ARG A 41 -15.05 21.48 4.76
CA ARG A 41 -15.58 21.67 3.39
C ARG A 41 -16.65 20.64 3.02
N LYS A 42 -16.82 19.57 3.80
CA LYS A 42 -17.72 18.44 3.53
C LYS A 42 -17.50 17.80 2.15
N SER A 43 -16.25 17.81 1.68
CA SER A 43 -15.88 17.30 0.37
C SER A 43 -14.40 16.94 0.30
N GLY A 44 -14.11 15.74 -0.17
CA GLY A 44 -12.76 15.22 -0.36
C GLY A 44 -12.75 13.79 -0.92
N ARG A 45 -11.63 13.41 -1.51
CA ARG A 45 -11.36 12.06 -2.00
C ARG A 45 -9.94 11.69 -1.55
N ILE A 46 -9.82 10.58 -0.85
CA ILE A 46 -8.54 10.00 -0.43
C ILE A 46 -8.40 8.67 -1.17
N ILE A 47 -7.30 8.49 -1.89
CA ILE A 47 -6.99 7.26 -2.62
C ILE A 47 -5.63 6.78 -2.15
N ASN A 48 -5.64 5.65 -1.43
CA ASN A 48 -4.43 4.98 -0.97
C ASN A 48 -3.98 3.94 -2.00
N ILE A 49 -2.66 3.79 -2.15
CA ILE A 49 -2.08 2.79 -3.05
C ILE A 49 -1.55 1.61 -2.22
N SER A 50 -2.36 0.54 -2.14
CA SER A 50 -2.00 -0.74 -1.54
C SER A 50 -1.21 -1.62 -2.54
N SER A 51 -1.39 -2.94 -2.53
CA SER A 51 -0.78 -3.92 -3.44
C SER A 51 -1.53 -5.25 -3.36
N VAL A 52 -1.56 -6.04 -4.43
CA VAL A 52 -2.04 -7.44 -4.36
C VAL A 52 -1.25 -8.29 -3.35
N SER A 53 0.04 -7.98 -3.15
CA SER A 53 0.87 -8.65 -2.14
C SER A 53 0.34 -8.44 -0.73
N ALA A 54 -0.41 -7.37 -0.47
CA ALA A 54 -1.08 -7.14 0.81
C ALA A 54 -2.21 -8.12 1.09
N LEU A 55 -2.80 -8.71 0.04
CA LEU A 55 -3.91 -9.64 0.12
C LEU A 55 -3.44 -11.10 0.12
N LEU A 56 -2.40 -11.39 -0.66
CA LEU A 56 -1.90 -12.75 -0.88
C LEU A 56 -0.72 -13.11 0.01
N GLY A 57 0.04 -12.10 0.46
CA GLY A 57 1.36 -12.30 1.05
C GLY A 57 2.43 -12.57 -0.01
N THR A 58 3.68 -12.27 0.31
CA THR A 58 4.84 -12.55 -0.55
C THR A 58 6.06 -12.82 0.32
N ALA A 59 6.71 -13.96 0.09
CA ALA A 59 7.90 -14.33 0.83
C ALA A 59 9.01 -13.29 0.64
N GLY A 60 9.70 -12.91 1.72
CA GLY A 60 10.73 -11.88 1.68
C GLY A 60 10.21 -10.44 1.76
N GLN A 61 8.89 -10.22 1.81
CA GLN A 61 8.30 -8.87 1.81
C GLN A 61 7.50 -8.57 3.09
N ALA A 62 7.90 -9.12 4.24
CA ALA A 62 7.15 -8.98 5.48
C ALA A 62 6.83 -7.50 5.84
N ASN A 63 7.82 -6.62 5.70
CA ASN A 63 7.67 -5.17 5.89
C ASN A 63 6.70 -4.54 4.87
N TYR A 64 6.91 -4.80 3.58
CA TYR A 64 6.11 -4.22 2.51
C TYR A 64 4.65 -4.70 2.58
N VAL A 65 4.43 -6.01 2.68
CA VAL A 65 3.10 -6.64 2.83
C VAL A 65 2.38 -6.08 4.06
N SER A 66 3.05 -6.01 5.21
CA SER A 66 2.46 -5.44 6.44
C SER A 66 2.06 -3.97 6.23
N SER A 67 2.94 -3.17 5.60
CA SER A 67 2.64 -1.75 5.35
C SER A 67 1.45 -1.55 4.41
N LYS A 68 1.34 -2.36 3.35
CA LYS A 68 0.27 -2.26 2.34
C LYS A 68 -1.05 -2.85 2.84
N ALA A 69 -1.01 -3.90 3.67
CA ALA A 69 -2.18 -4.44 4.35
C ALA A 69 -2.70 -3.47 5.43
N GLY A 70 -1.81 -2.87 6.20
CA GLY A 70 -2.16 -1.80 7.15
C GLY A 70 -2.85 -0.62 6.47
N LEU A 71 -2.45 -0.30 5.23
CA LEU A 71 -3.09 0.74 4.42
C LEU A 71 -4.56 0.42 4.11
N ILE A 72 -4.91 -0.85 3.91
CA ILE A 72 -6.31 -1.29 3.71
C ILE A 72 -7.11 -1.07 4.99
N GLY A 73 -6.55 -1.43 6.16
CA GLY A 73 -7.16 -1.18 7.46
C GLY A 73 -7.41 0.32 7.69
N LEU A 74 -6.37 1.14 7.51
CA LEU A 74 -6.45 2.59 7.64
C LEU A 74 -7.52 3.18 6.71
N THR A 75 -7.57 2.73 5.46
CA THR A 75 -8.57 3.17 4.48
C THR A 75 -9.99 2.91 4.98
N LYS A 76 -10.27 1.69 5.45
CA LYS A 76 -11.59 1.29 5.96
C LYS A 76 -12.01 2.15 7.16
N THR A 77 -11.09 2.41 8.09
CA THR A 77 -11.36 3.27 9.25
C THR A 77 -11.70 4.70 8.83
N VAL A 78 -10.85 5.31 8.00
CA VAL A 78 -11.04 6.71 7.55
C VAL A 78 -12.33 6.87 6.74
N ALA A 79 -12.68 5.88 5.90
CA ALA A 79 -13.94 5.88 5.15
C ALA A 79 -15.15 5.90 6.09
N ARG A 80 -15.12 5.13 7.18
CA ARG A 80 -16.20 5.10 8.18
C ARG A 80 -16.30 6.40 8.97
N GLU A 81 -15.17 7.02 9.30
CA GLU A 81 -15.16 8.29 10.05
C GLU A 81 -15.67 9.48 9.22
N LEU A 82 -15.24 9.57 7.97
CA LEU A 82 -15.46 10.76 7.13
C LEU A 82 -16.62 10.61 6.13
N GLY A 83 -17.16 9.41 5.95
CA GLY A 83 -18.24 9.12 5.00
C GLY A 83 -19.48 9.99 5.22
N ALA A 84 -19.92 10.15 6.47
CA ALA A 84 -21.05 11.01 6.83
C ALA A 84 -20.81 12.51 6.52
N ARG A 85 -19.56 12.90 6.27
CA ARG A 85 -19.16 14.27 5.91
C ARG A 85 -18.90 14.44 4.41
N GLY A 86 -19.35 13.51 3.55
CA GLY A 86 -19.23 13.64 2.09
C GLY A 86 -17.83 13.35 1.52
N ILE A 87 -16.96 12.74 2.32
CA ILE A 87 -15.58 12.42 1.95
C ILE A 87 -15.46 10.91 1.81
N THR A 88 -14.82 10.45 0.73
CA THR A 88 -14.57 9.03 0.50
C THR A 88 -13.10 8.70 0.67
N CYS A 89 -12.80 7.52 1.20
CA CYS A 89 -11.45 6.97 1.27
C CYS A 89 -11.46 5.57 0.68
N ASN A 90 -10.65 5.32 -0.34
CA ASN A 90 -10.56 4.04 -1.04
C ASN A 90 -9.11 3.62 -1.20
N ALA A 91 -8.87 2.32 -1.38
CA ALA A 91 -7.56 1.77 -1.67
C ALA A 91 -7.59 1.04 -3.00
N ILE A 92 -6.58 1.30 -3.83
CA ILE A 92 -6.31 0.52 -5.04
C ILE A 92 -5.21 -0.46 -4.69
N ALA A 93 -5.35 -1.74 -5.05
CA ALA A 93 -4.35 -2.77 -4.88
C ALA A 93 -3.82 -3.21 -6.25
N PRO A 94 -2.78 -2.55 -6.78
CA PRO A 94 -2.24 -2.91 -8.08
C PRO A 94 -1.63 -4.31 -8.06
N GLY A 95 -1.80 -5.02 -9.17
CA GLY A 95 -1.09 -6.24 -9.51
C GLY A 95 0.32 -5.95 -10.03
N TYR A 96 0.82 -6.81 -10.90
CA TYR A 96 2.03 -6.51 -11.66
C TYR A 96 1.79 -5.31 -12.57
N ILE A 97 2.65 -4.30 -12.48
CA ILE A 97 2.64 -3.11 -13.34
C ILE A 97 4.07 -2.88 -13.82
N GLU A 98 4.25 -2.82 -15.14
CA GLU A 98 5.57 -2.56 -15.71
C GLU A 98 6.05 -1.15 -15.36
N THR A 99 7.10 -1.10 -14.56
CA THR A 99 7.77 0.10 -14.03
C THR A 99 9.25 -0.21 -13.80
N ASP A 100 10.07 0.83 -13.59
CA ASP A 100 11.49 0.67 -13.23
C ASP A 100 11.68 -0.19 -11.97
N MET A 101 10.74 -0.14 -11.03
CA MET A 101 10.75 -0.98 -9.82
C MET A 101 10.63 -2.48 -10.18
N THR A 102 9.75 -2.82 -11.12
CA THR A 102 9.57 -4.20 -11.58
C THR A 102 10.62 -4.67 -12.59
N ALA A 103 11.41 -3.76 -13.17
CA ALA A 103 12.52 -4.11 -14.06
C ALA A 103 13.65 -4.85 -13.34
N SER A 104 13.72 -4.71 -12.01
CA SER A 104 14.67 -5.45 -11.16
C SER A 104 14.26 -6.89 -10.85
N LEU A 105 13.05 -7.31 -11.24
CA LEU A 105 12.56 -8.67 -11.00
C LEU A 105 13.22 -9.65 -11.97
N LYS A 106 13.50 -10.87 -11.51
CA LYS A 106 13.99 -11.95 -12.37
C LYS A 106 12.96 -12.25 -13.47
N GLU A 107 13.44 -12.51 -14.68
CA GLU A 107 12.60 -12.79 -15.85
C GLU A 107 11.63 -13.97 -15.63
N GLU A 108 12.02 -15.00 -14.87
CA GLU A 108 11.12 -16.10 -14.53
C GLU A 108 9.90 -15.63 -13.74
N LEU A 109 10.11 -14.75 -12.76
CA LEU A 109 9.04 -14.22 -11.92
C LEU A 109 8.15 -13.25 -12.72
N LYS A 110 8.75 -12.46 -13.63
CA LYS A 110 8.00 -11.61 -14.57
C LYS A 110 7.06 -12.44 -15.44
N ARG A 111 7.53 -13.56 -16.00
CA ARG A 111 6.68 -14.47 -16.80
C ARG A 111 5.55 -15.08 -15.98
N GLU A 112 5.83 -15.57 -14.77
CA GLU A 112 4.81 -16.15 -13.92
C GLU A 112 3.69 -15.15 -13.57
N TYR A 113 4.05 -13.89 -13.31
CA TYR A 113 3.06 -12.84 -13.08
C TYR A 113 2.22 -12.55 -14.33
N LEU A 114 2.84 -12.47 -15.51
CA LEU A 114 2.14 -12.22 -16.77
C LEU A 114 1.17 -13.34 -17.14
N GLU A 115 1.51 -14.60 -16.86
CA GLU A 115 0.60 -15.74 -17.11
C GLU A 115 -0.66 -15.71 -16.26
N LYS A 116 -0.60 -15.11 -15.07
CA LYS A 116 -1.74 -14.97 -14.16
C LYS A 116 -2.66 -13.80 -14.50
N ILE A 117 -2.29 -12.94 -15.45
CA ILE A 117 -3.15 -11.83 -15.88
C ILE A 117 -4.21 -12.38 -16.86
N PRO A 118 -5.52 -12.34 -16.51
CA PRO A 118 -6.57 -12.95 -17.32
C PRO A 118 -6.85 -12.19 -18.62
N ALA A 119 -6.61 -10.87 -18.60
CA ALA A 119 -6.75 -10.01 -19.76
C ALA A 119 -5.41 -9.99 -20.53
N LYS A 120 -5.32 -10.78 -21.58
CA LYS A 120 -4.25 -10.68 -22.60
C LYS A 120 -4.72 -9.79 -23.74
#